data_AF-A0A3A9EUM4-F1
#
_entry.id   AF-A0A3A9EUM4-F1
#
_cell.length_a   1.000
_cell.length_b   1.000
_cell.length_c   1.000
_cell.angle_alpha   90.00
_cell.angle_beta   90.00
_cell.angle_gamma   90.00
#
_symmetry.space_group_name_H-M   'P 1'
#
loop_
_entity.id
_entity.type
_entity.pdbx_description
1 polymer ?
#
loop_
_entity_poly.entity_id
_entity_poly.type
_entity_poly.pdbx_seq_one_letter_code
_entity_poly.pdbx_strand_id
1 'polypeptide(L)'
;MPKGLRGIEKNRKLSTGGEQLNIGVNCGHTKVGPGYGAVGIIKESEHTRLVGYAFMDKLKNAGVGVLDCTVHMASTQGEYLEKAVNIANKEELDWFVSIHFNATTNHTGQGVEVYTYEGEPYKEALRVCSSLEQLGFKNRGVKSGTGLYVIRKTKAKAMLIEICFCDNAMDVALYERIGADGIAQAIFNAFLDCSIPSSSIKEEQHSMSRQDFIEYVGAIARRDWADTRRVLPSVVVAQAIKESGAGTSELARKANALFGIKENGWTKKTYVKNATEQRPDGSYYQIPHTVWRAYNNWEESILDHNDYIATRKINDKELLYGKVIGEMDYKKACFSLQEAGYATSLTYGKSLIDCIEKENLSRFDIPLKESGEEKKLYRVQVGAFSIQENAIRFANTMNQKGIKTEILYL
;
A
#
# COMPACT_ATOMS: atom_id res chain seq x y z
N MET A 1 -36.16 34.96 -20.89
CA MET A 1 -34.69 35.12 -20.82
C MET A 1 -34.27 35.12 -19.35
N PRO A 2 -33.13 34.49 -18.99
CA PRO A 2 -32.84 33.90 -17.67
C PRO A 2 -32.45 34.94 -16.61
N LYS A 3 -32.97 34.88 -15.37
CA LYS A 3 -32.62 34.01 -14.20
C LYS A 3 -31.23 34.30 -13.60
N GLY A 4 -31.20 35.17 -12.59
CA GLY A 4 -30.08 35.32 -11.66
C GLY A 4 -30.12 34.25 -10.58
N LEU A 5 -29.06 33.44 -10.51
CA LEU A 5 -28.79 32.46 -9.47
C LEU A 5 -28.09 33.14 -8.28
N ARG A 6 -28.76 33.12 -7.12
CA ARG A 6 -28.11 33.09 -5.81
C ARG A 6 -28.73 31.92 -5.05
N GLY A 7 -28.02 30.80 -5.05
CA GLY A 7 -28.35 29.61 -4.29
C GLY A 7 -27.16 29.20 -3.45
N ILE A 8 -27.25 29.47 -2.15
CA ILE A 8 -26.39 28.91 -1.12
C ILE A 8 -26.79 27.42 -1.03
N GLU A 9 -26.03 26.51 -1.60
CA GLU A 9 -26.20 25.08 -1.33
C GLU A 9 -25.38 24.69 -0.11
N LYS A 10 -26.14 24.47 0.96
CA LYS A 10 -25.74 23.83 2.20
C LYS A 10 -25.14 22.44 1.89
N ASN A 11 -24.08 22.11 2.62
CA ASN A 11 -23.58 20.75 2.84
C ASN A 11 -24.74 19.74 2.89
N ARG A 12 -24.87 18.90 1.85
CA ARG A 12 -25.68 17.69 1.92
C ARG A 12 -24.96 16.71 2.85
N LYS A 13 -25.38 16.70 4.12
CA LYS A 13 -25.44 15.46 4.88
C LYS A 13 -26.44 14.56 4.15
N LEU A 14 -25.94 13.56 3.43
CA LEU A 14 -26.74 12.39 3.08
C LEU A 14 -26.92 11.59 4.38
N SER A 15 -28.11 11.65 4.96
CA SER A 15 -28.55 10.64 5.91
C SER A 15 -29.95 10.16 5.54
N THR A 16 -30.15 8.86 5.79
CA THR A 16 -31.37 8.08 6.00
C THR A 16 -31.91 7.28 4.80
N GLY A 17 -31.73 5.95 4.85
CA GLY A 17 -32.65 5.00 4.20
C GLY A 17 -32.11 3.62 3.77
N GLY A 18 -30.81 3.35 3.82
CA GLY A 18 -30.27 2.00 3.52
C GLY A 18 -29.99 1.23 4.81
N GLU A 19 -30.35 -0.05 4.87
CA GLU A 19 -29.87 -0.95 5.92
C GLU A 19 -28.34 -0.88 5.97
N GLN A 20 -27.77 -0.73 7.17
CA GLN A 20 -26.33 -0.68 7.35
C GLN A 20 -25.76 -2.05 7.02
N LEU A 21 -24.89 -2.13 6.00
CA LEU A 21 -24.20 -3.35 5.63
C LEU A 21 -23.38 -3.87 6.83
N ASN A 22 -23.61 -5.10 7.25
CA ASN A 22 -22.95 -5.77 8.37
C ASN A 22 -22.14 -6.97 7.88
N ILE A 23 -20.84 -6.98 8.18
CA ILE A 23 -19.90 -7.99 7.71
C ILE A 23 -19.18 -8.63 8.89
N GLY A 24 -19.26 -9.96 8.97
CA GLY A 24 -18.39 -10.77 9.83
C GLY A 24 -17.07 -11.08 9.12
N VAL A 25 -15.95 -10.76 9.74
CA VAL A 25 -14.61 -11.09 9.21
C VAL A 25 -13.94 -12.10 10.12
N ASN A 26 -13.49 -13.22 9.56
CA ASN A 26 -12.72 -14.23 10.26
C ASN A 26 -11.27 -14.22 9.73
N CYS A 27 -10.31 -13.86 10.58
CA CYS A 27 -8.91 -14.17 10.30
C CYS A 27 -8.73 -15.68 10.52
N GLY A 28 -8.55 -16.42 9.43
CA GLY A 28 -8.46 -17.87 9.46
C GLY A 28 -7.41 -18.37 10.44
N HIS A 29 -7.70 -19.53 11.03
CA HIS A 29 -6.85 -20.27 11.96
C HIS A 29 -6.71 -19.68 13.36
N THR A 30 -6.35 -20.52 14.33
CA THR A 30 -5.96 -20.10 15.67
C THR A 30 -4.56 -19.48 15.64
N LYS A 31 -4.25 -18.65 16.65
CA LYS A 31 -2.90 -18.07 16.83
C LYS A 31 -1.97 -19.08 17.49
N VAL A 32 -2.53 -19.89 18.39
CA VAL A 32 -1.83 -20.92 19.16
C VAL A 32 -2.75 -22.13 19.33
N GLY A 33 -2.14 -23.30 19.46
CA GLY A 33 -2.87 -24.56 19.60
C GLY A 33 -3.37 -25.12 18.27
N PRO A 34 -4.22 -26.16 18.30
CA PRO A 34 -4.77 -26.79 17.11
C PRO A 34 -5.47 -25.81 16.15
N GLY A 35 -5.32 -26.08 14.85
CA GLY A 35 -5.92 -25.27 13.79
C GLY A 35 -5.17 -23.97 13.48
N TYR A 36 -3.83 -23.94 13.63
CA TYR A 36 -2.98 -22.76 13.38
C TYR A 36 -2.60 -22.55 11.90
N GLY A 37 -3.17 -23.33 11.00
CA GLY A 37 -2.95 -23.24 9.56
C GLY A 37 -1.61 -23.77 9.08
N ALA A 38 -1.30 -23.47 7.83
CA ALA A 38 -0.05 -23.85 7.20
C ALA A 38 1.13 -22.99 7.69
N VAL A 39 2.31 -23.60 7.71
CA VAL A 39 3.59 -22.92 7.94
C VAL A 39 4.45 -23.16 6.72
N GLY A 40 4.46 -22.19 5.82
CA GLY A 40 5.31 -22.16 4.64
C GLY A 40 6.50 -21.24 4.84
N ILE A 41 6.80 -20.45 3.81
CA ILE A 41 7.79 -19.36 3.90
C ILE A 41 7.28 -18.29 4.86
N ILE A 42 5.98 -18.03 4.84
CA ILE A 42 5.27 -17.26 5.86
C ILE A 42 4.27 -18.16 6.61
N LYS A 43 3.93 -17.78 7.85
CA LYS A 43 2.94 -18.50 8.65
C LYS A 43 1.55 -17.98 8.35
N GLU A 44 0.68 -18.86 7.86
CA GLU A 44 -0.67 -18.47 7.46
C GLU A 44 -1.41 -17.75 8.59
N SER A 45 -1.46 -18.32 9.80
CA SER A 45 -2.17 -17.72 10.95
C SER A 45 -1.68 -16.33 11.37
N GLU A 46 -0.42 -15.98 11.13
CA GLU A 46 0.09 -14.65 11.41
C GLU A 46 -0.39 -13.66 10.33
N HIS A 47 -0.30 -14.06 9.05
CA HIS A 47 -0.62 -13.19 7.92
C HIS A 47 -2.11 -13.04 7.63
N THR A 48 -2.94 -14.04 7.95
CA THR A 48 -4.41 -13.90 7.92
C THR A 48 -4.86 -12.79 8.86
N ARG A 49 -4.22 -12.65 10.02
CA ARG A 49 -4.49 -11.58 11.00
C ARG A 49 -4.03 -10.21 10.51
N LEU A 50 -2.84 -10.12 9.92
CA LEU A 50 -2.35 -8.85 9.37
C LEU A 50 -3.31 -8.30 8.30
N VAL A 51 -3.73 -9.14 7.35
CA VAL A 51 -4.65 -8.71 6.28
C VAL A 51 -6.07 -8.53 6.82
N GLY A 52 -6.57 -9.47 7.63
CA GLY A 52 -7.93 -9.43 8.14
C GLY A 52 -8.21 -8.23 9.03
N TYR A 53 -7.29 -7.85 9.93
CA TYR A 53 -7.47 -6.66 10.76
C TYR A 53 -7.39 -5.36 9.95
N ALA A 54 -6.45 -5.27 8.99
CA ALA A 54 -6.41 -4.13 8.07
C ALA A 54 -7.71 -4.01 7.25
N PHE A 55 -8.27 -5.14 6.80
CA PHE A 55 -9.54 -5.17 6.07
C PHE A 55 -10.71 -4.72 6.95
N MET A 56 -10.81 -5.22 8.19
CA MET A 56 -11.80 -4.79 9.16
C MET A 56 -11.74 -3.28 9.43
N ASP A 57 -10.54 -2.71 9.59
CA ASP A 57 -10.37 -1.29 9.87
C ASP A 57 -10.81 -0.42 8.67
N LYS A 58 -10.50 -0.85 7.44
CA LYS A 58 -10.98 -0.19 6.21
C LYS A 58 -12.50 -0.22 6.11
N LEU A 59 -13.13 -1.36 6.41
CA LEU A 59 -14.59 -1.49 6.46
C LEU A 59 -15.21 -0.54 7.51
N LYS A 60 -14.69 -0.52 8.75
CA LYS A 60 -15.17 0.37 9.82
C LYS A 60 -15.04 1.85 9.43
N ASN A 61 -13.92 2.23 8.82
CA ASN A 61 -13.68 3.60 8.36
C ASN A 61 -14.64 4.03 7.24
N ALA A 62 -15.17 3.07 6.47
CA ALA A 62 -16.19 3.31 5.47
C ALA A 62 -17.63 3.33 6.03
N GLY A 63 -17.81 3.19 7.35
CA GLY A 63 -19.11 3.17 8.02
C GLY A 63 -19.84 1.82 7.96
N VAL A 64 -19.16 0.76 7.50
CA VAL A 64 -19.71 -0.61 7.47
C VAL A 64 -19.69 -1.20 8.88
N GLY A 65 -20.76 -1.90 9.26
CA GLY A 65 -20.78 -2.65 10.51
C GLY A 65 -19.85 -3.86 10.40
N VAL A 66 -18.94 -4.02 11.37
CA VAL A 66 -17.93 -5.10 11.34
C VAL A 66 -17.98 -5.91 12.62
N LEU A 67 -18.19 -7.21 12.48
CA LEU A 67 -18.04 -8.19 13.54
C LEU A 67 -16.72 -8.96 13.35
N ASP A 68 -15.85 -8.95 14.36
CA ASP A 68 -14.65 -9.78 14.35
C ASP A 68 -15.00 -11.22 14.79
N CYS A 69 -14.98 -12.14 13.83
CA CYS A 69 -15.24 -13.57 14.03
C CYS A 69 -13.95 -14.38 14.27
N THR A 70 -12.81 -13.71 14.53
CA THR A 70 -11.51 -14.36 14.72
C THR A 70 -11.44 -15.13 16.03
N VAL A 71 -10.96 -16.38 15.97
CA VAL A 71 -10.75 -17.23 17.15
C VAL A 71 -9.24 -17.40 17.36
N HIS A 72 -8.73 -16.99 18.52
CA HIS A 72 -7.30 -17.02 18.80
C HIS A 72 -6.77 -18.37 19.28
N MET A 73 -7.61 -19.18 19.90
CA MET A 73 -7.23 -20.46 20.49
C MET A 73 -8.45 -21.39 20.57
N ALA A 74 -8.23 -22.67 20.34
CA ALA A 74 -9.20 -23.74 20.52
C ALA A 74 -8.47 -25.03 20.92
N SER A 75 -9.19 -25.98 21.50
CA SER A 75 -8.62 -27.28 21.91
C SER A 75 -8.55 -28.26 20.74
N THR A 76 -9.33 -28.04 19.68
CA THR A 76 -9.31 -28.80 18.42
C THR A 76 -9.61 -27.90 17.22
N GLN A 77 -9.28 -28.38 16.01
CA GLN A 77 -9.66 -27.69 14.77
C GLN A 77 -11.19 -27.61 14.60
N GLY A 78 -11.93 -28.65 14.98
CA GLY A 78 -13.40 -28.65 14.91
C GLY A 78 -14.01 -27.58 15.81
N GLU A 79 -13.50 -27.44 17.03
CA GLU A 79 -13.95 -26.42 17.98
C GLU A 79 -13.64 -25.00 17.48
N TYR A 80 -12.48 -24.78 16.85
CA TYR A 80 -12.14 -23.51 16.20
C TYR A 80 -13.20 -23.12 15.15
N LEU A 81 -13.51 -24.05 14.23
CA LEU A 81 -14.45 -23.81 13.15
C LEU A 81 -15.86 -23.54 13.69
N GLU A 82 -16.30 -24.31 14.68
CA GLU A 82 -17.60 -24.12 15.33
C GLU A 82 -17.67 -22.77 16.05
N LYS A 83 -16.64 -22.38 16.80
CA LYS A 83 -16.59 -21.07 17.48
C LYS A 83 -16.69 -19.90 16.50
N ALA A 84 -15.94 -19.92 15.40
CA ALA A 84 -15.97 -18.85 14.40
C ALA A 84 -17.36 -18.68 13.79
N VAL A 85 -18.00 -19.79 13.42
CA VAL A 85 -19.38 -19.79 12.88
C VAL A 85 -20.40 -19.36 13.93
N ASN A 86 -20.24 -19.79 15.18
CA ASN A 86 -21.14 -19.40 16.28
C ASN A 86 -21.04 -17.92 16.62
N ILE A 87 -19.89 -17.28 16.43
CA ILE A 87 -19.77 -15.82 16.54
C ILE A 87 -20.56 -15.16 15.41
N ALA A 88 -20.34 -15.58 14.16
CA ALA A 88 -21.01 -15.01 12.99
C ALA A 88 -22.54 -15.16 13.05
N ASN A 89 -23.03 -16.35 13.42
CA ASN A 89 -24.46 -16.69 13.40
C ASN A 89 -25.29 -16.11 14.57
N LYS A 90 -24.65 -15.43 15.52
CA LYS A 90 -25.32 -14.69 16.61
C LYS A 90 -25.83 -13.33 16.17
N GLU A 91 -25.25 -12.78 15.12
CA GLU A 91 -25.62 -11.49 14.55
C GLU A 91 -26.31 -11.67 13.19
N GLU A 92 -27.09 -10.68 12.77
CA GLU A 92 -27.64 -10.61 11.42
C GLU A 92 -26.61 -9.96 10.49
N LEU A 93 -25.80 -10.80 9.85
CA LEU A 93 -24.76 -10.38 8.91
C LEU A 93 -25.24 -10.53 7.46
N ASP A 94 -24.93 -9.55 6.63
CA ASP A 94 -25.08 -9.66 5.17
C ASP A 94 -24.03 -10.59 4.58
N TRP A 95 -22.81 -10.53 5.15
CA TRP A 95 -21.66 -11.28 4.68
C TRP A 95 -20.82 -11.86 5.80
N PHE A 96 -20.23 -13.02 5.52
CA PHE A 96 -19.11 -13.58 6.25
C PHE A 96 -17.93 -13.76 5.31
N VAL A 97 -16.79 -13.18 5.67
CA VAL A 97 -15.55 -13.20 4.87
C VAL A 97 -14.43 -13.83 5.70
N SER A 98 -13.96 -15.00 5.28
CA SER A 98 -12.84 -15.71 5.90
C SER A 98 -11.55 -15.43 5.13
N ILE A 99 -10.49 -14.97 5.81
CA ILE A 99 -9.20 -14.64 5.19
C ILE A 99 -8.20 -15.78 5.43
N HIS A 100 -7.60 -16.30 4.37
CA HIS A 100 -6.70 -17.46 4.36
C HIS A 100 -5.51 -17.30 3.39
N PHE A 101 -4.50 -18.16 3.56
CA PHE A 101 -3.42 -18.35 2.60
C PHE A 101 -3.25 -19.84 2.31
N ASN A 102 -3.09 -20.16 1.04
CA ASN A 102 -3.10 -21.54 0.59
C ASN A 102 -1.74 -22.20 0.81
N ALA A 103 -1.68 -23.52 0.65
CA ALA A 103 -0.45 -24.29 0.63
C ALA A 103 -0.63 -25.56 -0.22
N THR A 104 0.47 -26.09 -0.76
CA THR A 104 0.50 -27.39 -1.45
C THR A 104 1.68 -28.23 -1.00
N THR A 105 1.54 -29.55 -0.97
CA THR A 105 2.62 -30.45 -0.56
C THR A 105 3.93 -30.24 -1.34
N ASN A 106 3.83 -29.87 -2.63
CA ASN A 106 4.99 -29.65 -3.50
C ASN A 106 5.38 -28.17 -3.63
N HIS A 107 4.71 -27.25 -2.92
CA HIS A 107 4.97 -25.80 -2.95
C HIS A 107 4.88 -25.14 -4.35
N THR A 108 4.20 -25.79 -5.31
CA THR A 108 4.04 -25.31 -6.69
C THR A 108 2.72 -24.59 -6.94
N GLY A 109 1.78 -24.69 -6.01
CA GLY A 109 0.57 -23.86 -6.03
C GLY A 109 0.93 -22.38 -6.01
N GLN A 110 0.25 -21.59 -6.83
CA GLN A 110 0.41 -20.13 -6.87
C GLN A 110 -0.89 -19.47 -7.30
N GLY A 111 -1.15 -18.28 -6.80
CA GLY A 111 -2.29 -17.44 -7.14
C GLY A 111 -3.42 -17.38 -6.11
N VAL A 112 -4.39 -16.54 -6.43
CA VAL A 112 -5.60 -16.28 -5.64
C VAL A 112 -6.73 -17.25 -6.01
N GLU A 113 -7.48 -17.74 -5.03
CA GLU A 113 -8.78 -18.38 -5.22
C GLU A 113 -9.79 -17.97 -4.14
N VAL A 114 -11.07 -17.98 -4.48
CA VAL A 114 -12.15 -17.70 -3.53
C VAL A 114 -13.13 -18.87 -3.51
N TYR A 115 -13.47 -19.33 -2.31
CA TYR A 115 -14.43 -20.39 -2.10
C TYR A 115 -15.78 -19.84 -1.66
N THR A 116 -16.84 -20.26 -2.33
CA THR A 116 -18.25 -19.90 -2.01
C THR A 116 -19.10 -21.16 -1.92
N TYR A 117 -20.30 -21.07 -1.34
CA TYR A 117 -21.21 -22.21 -1.29
C TYR A 117 -21.56 -22.65 -2.72
N GLU A 118 -21.40 -23.94 -3.03
CA GLU A 118 -21.56 -24.55 -4.36
C GLU A 118 -20.67 -23.96 -5.47
N GLY A 119 -19.78 -23.03 -5.16
CA GLY A 119 -18.96 -22.32 -6.14
C GLY A 119 -19.74 -21.22 -6.83
N GLU A 120 -20.81 -20.73 -6.21
CA GLU A 120 -21.63 -19.65 -6.71
C GLU A 120 -20.76 -18.41 -6.98
N PRO A 121 -20.74 -17.88 -8.23
CA PRO A 121 -19.82 -16.83 -8.65
C PRO A 121 -20.33 -15.45 -8.23
N TYR A 122 -20.40 -15.22 -6.91
CA TYR A 122 -20.80 -13.92 -6.38
C TYR A 122 -19.93 -12.80 -6.98
N LYS A 123 -20.56 -11.67 -7.31
CA LYS A 123 -19.88 -10.52 -7.94
C LYS A 123 -18.70 -10.07 -7.10
N GLU A 124 -18.85 -10.02 -5.78
CA GLU A 124 -17.82 -9.68 -4.81
C GLU A 124 -16.63 -10.65 -4.88
N ALA A 125 -16.89 -11.96 -4.93
CA ALA A 125 -15.87 -13.00 -5.02
C ALA A 125 -15.09 -12.93 -6.35
N LEU A 126 -15.79 -12.73 -7.46
CA LEU A 126 -15.17 -12.51 -8.78
C LEU A 126 -14.29 -11.26 -8.78
N ARG A 127 -14.79 -10.13 -8.23
CA ARG A 127 -14.03 -8.89 -8.12
C ARG A 127 -12.78 -9.06 -7.26
N VAL A 128 -12.85 -9.80 -6.15
CA VAL A 128 -11.68 -10.09 -5.30
C VAL A 128 -10.61 -10.84 -6.10
N CYS A 129 -10.97 -11.92 -6.80
CA CYS A 129 -10.04 -12.65 -7.65
C CYS A 129 -9.41 -11.74 -8.73
N SER A 130 -10.22 -10.97 -9.46
CA SER A 130 -9.73 -10.04 -10.48
C SER A 130 -8.89 -8.89 -9.90
N SER A 131 -9.20 -8.42 -8.69
CA SER A 131 -8.44 -7.36 -8.05
C SER A 131 -7.06 -7.82 -7.61
N LEU A 132 -6.95 -9.04 -7.07
CA LEU A 132 -5.65 -9.61 -6.69
C LEU A 132 -4.86 -10.04 -7.93
N GLU A 133 -5.53 -10.47 -9.01
CA GLU A 133 -4.90 -10.68 -10.31
C GLU A 133 -4.21 -9.43 -10.85
N GLN A 134 -4.85 -8.27 -10.74
CA GLN A 134 -4.27 -6.98 -11.16
C GLN A 134 -3.01 -6.60 -10.37
N LEU A 135 -2.84 -7.12 -9.16
CA LEU A 135 -1.61 -6.96 -8.38
C LEU A 135 -0.50 -7.92 -8.81
N GLY A 136 -0.79 -8.92 -9.64
CA GLY A 136 0.15 -9.86 -10.22
C GLY A 136 -0.03 -11.31 -9.79
N PHE A 137 -1.02 -11.62 -8.94
CA PHE A 137 -1.29 -13.01 -8.56
C PHE A 137 -1.94 -13.77 -9.72
N LYS A 138 -1.67 -15.07 -9.84
CA LYS A 138 -2.40 -15.91 -10.79
C LYS A 138 -3.88 -16.03 -10.39
N ASN A 139 -4.81 -15.67 -11.25
CA ASN A 139 -6.23 -15.87 -10.97
C ASN A 139 -6.62 -17.34 -11.15
N ARG A 140 -7.15 -17.97 -10.09
CA ARG A 140 -7.62 -19.36 -10.11
C ARG A 140 -9.14 -19.47 -9.98
N GLY A 141 -9.82 -18.32 -9.97
CA GLY A 141 -11.27 -18.21 -10.00
C GLY A 141 -11.97 -18.53 -8.68
N VAL A 142 -13.30 -18.55 -8.77
CA VAL A 142 -14.19 -18.96 -7.69
C VAL A 142 -14.38 -20.48 -7.74
N LYS A 143 -14.37 -21.12 -6.57
CA LYS A 143 -14.46 -22.58 -6.41
C LYS A 143 -15.52 -22.98 -5.40
N SER A 144 -15.99 -24.22 -5.53
CA SER A 144 -16.95 -24.77 -4.57
C SER A 144 -16.31 -25.02 -3.20
N GLY A 145 -16.83 -24.28 -2.22
CA GLY A 145 -16.49 -24.35 -0.81
C GLY A 145 -17.51 -25.14 0.02
N THR A 146 -18.45 -25.88 -0.57
CA THR A 146 -19.50 -26.63 0.16
C THR A 146 -18.93 -27.59 1.21
N GLY A 147 -17.70 -28.10 0.99
CA GLY A 147 -16.98 -28.93 1.96
C GLY A 147 -16.45 -28.17 3.17
N LEU A 148 -16.18 -26.87 3.04
CA LEU A 148 -15.57 -26.02 4.07
C LEU A 148 -16.60 -25.67 5.14
N TYR A 149 -16.26 -25.94 6.41
CA TYR A 149 -17.20 -25.79 7.53
C TYR A 149 -17.74 -24.36 7.65
N VAL A 150 -16.86 -23.35 7.58
CA VAL A 150 -17.26 -21.93 7.73
C VAL A 150 -18.13 -21.43 6.57
N ILE A 151 -18.01 -22.02 5.38
CA ILE A 151 -18.89 -21.71 4.25
C ILE A 151 -20.25 -22.41 4.42
N ARG A 152 -20.24 -23.69 4.77
CA ARG A 152 -21.45 -24.51 4.88
C ARG A 152 -22.33 -24.17 6.08
N LYS A 153 -21.74 -23.72 7.20
CA LYS A 153 -22.45 -23.57 8.48
C LYS A 153 -22.78 -22.12 8.85
N THR A 154 -22.27 -21.15 8.11
CA THR A 154 -22.63 -19.74 8.33
C THR A 154 -23.97 -19.44 7.66
N LYS A 155 -24.85 -18.71 8.37
CA LYS A 155 -26.18 -18.31 7.88
C LYS A 155 -26.12 -17.19 6.85
N ALA A 156 -25.21 -16.24 7.06
CA ALA A 156 -24.95 -15.14 6.15
C ALA A 156 -24.34 -15.62 4.82
N LYS A 157 -24.40 -14.79 3.79
CA LYS A 157 -23.68 -15.04 2.53
C LYS A 157 -22.19 -15.16 2.82
N ALA A 158 -21.55 -16.25 2.43
CA ALA A 158 -20.20 -16.56 2.88
C ALA A 158 -19.20 -16.71 1.73
N MET A 159 -17.98 -16.21 1.94
CA MET A 159 -16.82 -16.57 1.13
C MET A 159 -15.56 -16.76 1.97
N LEU A 160 -14.64 -17.56 1.46
CA LEU A 160 -13.30 -17.77 2.01
C LEU A 160 -12.29 -17.41 0.93
N ILE A 161 -11.39 -16.49 1.25
CA ILE A 161 -10.41 -15.94 0.32
C ILE A 161 -9.07 -16.58 0.63
N GLU A 162 -8.55 -17.37 -0.31
CA GLU A 162 -7.15 -17.81 -0.33
C GLU A 162 -6.35 -16.76 -1.11
N ILE A 163 -5.68 -15.85 -0.38
CA ILE A 163 -5.04 -14.66 -0.97
C ILE A 163 -3.94 -15.06 -1.96
N CYS A 164 -3.05 -15.94 -1.51
CA CYS A 164 -1.94 -16.53 -2.26
C CYS A 164 -1.42 -17.76 -1.51
N PHE A 165 -0.43 -18.45 -2.05
CA PHE A 165 0.19 -19.62 -1.43
C PHE A 165 1.32 -19.19 -0.48
N CYS A 166 1.17 -19.46 0.83
CA CYS A 166 2.15 -19.08 1.88
C CYS A 166 3.48 -19.84 1.78
N ASP A 167 3.52 -20.89 0.96
CA ASP A 167 4.65 -21.78 0.76
C ASP A 167 5.29 -21.65 -0.63
N ASN A 168 4.78 -20.76 -1.49
CA ASN A 168 5.33 -20.50 -2.80
C ASN A 168 6.15 -19.20 -2.82
N ALA A 169 7.42 -19.29 -3.23
CA ALA A 169 8.34 -18.15 -3.17
C ALA A 169 7.91 -16.95 -4.04
N MET A 170 7.27 -17.18 -5.18
CA MET A 170 6.81 -16.08 -6.05
C MET A 170 5.61 -15.35 -5.45
N ASP A 171 4.64 -16.11 -4.94
CA ASP A 171 3.47 -15.54 -4.27
C ASP A 171 3.85 -14.77 -3.01
N VAL A 172 4.74 -15.34 -2.18
CA VAL A 172 5.19 -14.67 -0.94
C VAL A 172 5.98 -13.41 -1.24
N ALA A 173 6.93 -13.45 -2.20
CA ALA A 173 7.68 -12.25 -2.57
C ALA A 173 6.76 -11.15 -3.15
N LEU A 174 5.72 -11.54 -3.89
CA LEU A 174 4.71 -10.61 -4.38
C LEU A 174 3.88 -10.01 -3.24
N TYR A 175 3.40 -10.87 -2.33
CA TYR A 175 2.64 -10.48 -1.15
C TYR A 175 3.43 -9.53 -0.24
N GLU A 176 4.69 -9.85 0.07
CA GLU A 176 5.56 -9.01 0.92
C GLU A 176 5.86 -7.65 0.27
N ARG A 177 6.02 -7.61 -1.05
CA ARG A 177 6.20 -6.36 -1.81
C ARG A 177 4.98 -5.46 -1.72
N ILE A 178 3.78 -6.03 -1.78
CA ILE A 178 2.51 -5.28 -1.69
C ILE A 178 2.20 -4.89 -0.24
N GLY A 179 2.54 -5.76 0.71
CA GLY A 179 2.23 -5.63 2.12
C GLY A 179 0.78 -5.98 2.46
N ALA A 180 0.55 -6.37 3.72
CA ALA A 180 -0.77 -6.79 4.20
C ALA A 180 -1.86 -5.71 4.05
N ASP A 181 -1.51 -4.43 4.27
CA ASP A 181 -2.45 -3.32 4.11
C ASP A 181 -2.85 -3.11 2.64
N GLY A 182 -1.91 -3.26 1.70
CA GLY A 182 -2.18 -3.15 0.25
C GLY A 182 -3.11 -4.25 -0.24
N ILE A 183 -2.91 -5.48 0.23
CA ILE A 183 -3.82 -6.61 -0.04
C ILE A 183 -5.20 -6.33 0.55
N ALA A 184 -5.27 -5.90 1.81
CA ALA A 184 -6.53 -5.55 2.46
C ALA A 184 -7.27 -4.42 1.73
N GLN A 185 -6.54 -3.43 1.20
CA GLN A 185 -7.10 -2.33 0.41
C GLN A 185 -7.69 -2.84 -0.91
N ALA A 186 -7.01 -3.75 -1.60
CA ALA A 186 -7.50 -4.35 -2.83
C ALA A 186 -8.78 -5.17 -2.59
N ILE A 187 -8.80 -6.01 -1.55
CA ILE A 187 -9.99 -6.77 -1.15
C ILE A 187 -11.13 -5.81 -0.77
N PHE A 188 -10.85 -4.75 -0.01
CA PHE A 188 -11.84 -3.74 0.38
C PHE A 188 -12.48 -3.03 -0.82
N ASN A 189 -11.68 -2.50 -1.75
CA ASN A 189 -12.18 -1.83 -2.93
C ASN A 189 -13.01 -2.78 -3.81
N ALA A 190 -12.53 -4.02 -3.98
CA ALA A 190 -13.23 -5.06 -4.74
C ALA A 190 -14.55 -5.49 -4.08
N PHE A 191 -14.58 -5.56 -2.75
CA PHE A 191 -15.73 -6.03 -2.00
C PHE A 191 -16.88 -5.01 -2.03
N LEU A 192 -16.63 -3.75 -1.62
CA LEU A 192 -17.67 -2.72 -1.50
C LEU A 192 -18.07 -2.06 -2.83
N ASP A 193 -17.56 -2.53 -3.96
CA ASP A 193 -17.77 -1.91 -5.27
C ASP A 193 -17.41 -0.42 -5.28
N CYS A 194 -16.53 -0.01 -4.35
CA CYS A 194 -15.78 1.23 -4.42
C CYS A 194 -14.77 1.00 -5.55
N SER A 195 -15.26 1.11 -6.78
CA SER A 195 -14.54 0.81 -8.01
C SER A 195 -13.06 1.16 -7.88
N ILE A 196 -12.19 0.14 -7.86
CA ILE A 196 -11.01 0.23 -8.71
C ILE A 196 -11.62 0.24 -10.11
N PRO A 197 -11.51 1.33 -10.88
CA PRO A 197 -12.07 1.36 -12.21
C PRO A 197 -11.63 0.09 -12.94
N SER A 198 -12.61 -0.71 -13.41
CA SER A 198 -12.32 -1.73 -14.40
C SER A 198 -11.72 -1.00 -15.59
N SER A 199 -10.42 -1.09 -15.67
CA SER A 199 -9.66 -0.85 -16.86
C SER A 199 -8.73 -2.03 -16.98
N SER A 200 -8.97 -2.86 -17.99
CA SER A 200 -7.91 -3.30 -18.90
C SER A 200 -6.68 -2.43 -18.71
N ILE A 201 -5.57 -2.96 -18.15
CA ILE A 201 -4.33 -2.23 -17.79
C ILE A 201 -4.40 -0.82 -18.34
N LYS A 202 -5.01 0.11 -17.58
CA LYS A 202 -4.93 1.50 -18.01
C LYS A 202 -3.46 1.78 -17.82
N GLU A 203 -2.77 2.03 -18.93
CA GLU A 203 -1.59 2.88 -18.88
C GLU A 203 -1.85 3.93 -17.80
N GLU A 204 -0.92 4.03 -16.86
CA GLU A 204 -0.95 5.06 -15.83
C GLU A 204 -1.40 6.36 -16.48
N GLN A 205 -2.40 7.03 -15.90
CA GLN A 205 -3.12 8.08 -16.62
C GLN A 205 -2.17 9.28 -16.81
N HIS A 206 -1.38 9.25 -17.87
CA HIS A 206 -0.34 10.21 -18.26
C HIS A 206 -0.90 11.57 -18.71
N SER A 207 -2.18 11.80 -18.40
CA SER A 207 -2.96 12.99 -18.69
C SER A 207 -3.22 13.83 -17.43
N MET A 208 -2.36 13.73 -16.42
CA MET A 208 -2.44 14.62 -15.27
C MET A 208 -1.81 15.97 -15.58
N SER A 209 -2.33 17.03 -14.95
CA SER A 209 -1.73 18.36 -15.10
C SER A 209 -0.34 18.37 -14.46
N ARG A 210 0.50 19.33 -14.85
CA ARG A 210 1.80 19.54 -14.20
C ARG A 210 1.66 19.70 -12.68
N GLN A 211 0.60 20.37 -12.22
CA GLN A 211 0.37 20.56 -10.79
C GLN A 211 -0.01 19.25 -10.10
N ASP A 212 -0.89 18.45 -10.69
CA ASP A 212 -1.27 17.15 -10.12
C ASP A 212 -0.08 16.19 -10.06
N PHE A 213 0.80 16.23 -11.07
CA PHE A 213 2.07 15.51 -11.06
C PHE A 213 2.95 15.93 -9.87
N ILE A 214 3.07 17.24 -9.65
CA ILE A 214 3.85 17.79 -8.54
C ILE A 214 3.28 17.33 -7.18
N GLU A 215 1.97 17.38 -6.99
CA GLU A 215 1.34 16.90 -5.74
C GLU A 215 1.49 15.39 -5.56
N TYR A 216 1.30 14.60 -6.63
CA TYR A 216 1.42 13.15 -6.59
C TYR A 216 2.82 12.70 -6.18
N VAL A 217 3.86 13.20 -6.87
CA VAL A 217 5.25 12.88 -6.56
C VAL A 217 5.61 13.41 -5.17
N GLY A 218 5.17 14.62 -4.83
CA GLY A 218 5.45 15.25 -3.54
C GLY A 218 4.86 14.50 -2.36
N ALA A 219 3.65 13.94 -2.49
CA ALA A 219 3.02 13.14 -1.45
C ALA A 219 3.79 11.85 -1.16
N ILE A 220 4.24 11.15 -2.20
CA ILE A 220 5.02 9.91 -2.09
C ILE A 220 6.41 10.21 -1.53
N ALA A 221 7.10 11.21 -2.08
CA ALA A 221 8.44 11.60 -1.64
C ALA A 221 8.45 12.04 -0.17
N ARG A 222 7.39 12.70 0.32
CA ARG A 222 7.23 13.03 1.74
C ARG A 222 7.10 11.81 2.63
N ARG A 223 6.33 10.82 2.19
CA ARG A 223 6.14 9.57 2.94
C ARG A 223 7.47 8.82 3.06
N ASP A 224 8.14 8.61 1.93
CA ASP A 224 9.46 7.95 1.93
C ASP A 224 10.50 8.73 2.74
N TRP A 225 10.51 10.07 2.67
CA TRP A 225 11.39 10.90 3.50
C TRP A 225 11.11 10.76 5.00
N ALA A 226 9.84 10.73 5.40
CA ALA A 226 9.46 10.56 6.80
C ALA A 226 9.97 9.24 7.39
N ASP A 227 9.92 8.17 6.59
CA ASP A 227 10.29 6.83 7.02
C ASP A 227 11.80 6.57 6.93
N THR A 228 12.46 7.09 5.89
CA THR A 228 13.80 6.65 5.51
C THR A 228 14.86 7.73 5.59
N ARG A 229 14.45 9.01 5.54
CA ARG A 229 15.34 10.17 5.41
C ARG A 229 16.34 10.07 4.24
N ARG A 230 16.00 9.34 3.17
CA ARG A 230 16.89 9.13 2.02
C ARG A 230 17.10 10.40 1.20
N VAL A 231 16.08 10.89 0.50
CA VAL A 231 16.22 12.04 -0.40
C VAL A 231 15.15 13.07 -0.09
N LEU A 232 15.57 14.34 0.04
CA LEU A 232 14.68 15.42 0.44
C LEU A 232 13.52 15.59 -0.57
N PRO A 233 12.25 15.69 -0.14
CA PRO A 233 11.10 15.62 -1.05
C PRO A 233 11.13 16.64 -2.20
N SER A 234 11.51 17.89 -1.93
CA SER A 234 11.62 18.94 -2.96
C SER A 234 12.61 18.57 -4.07
N VAL A 235 13.71 17.88 -3.71
CA VAL A 235 14.73 17.41 -4.64
C VAL A 235 14.17 16.27 -5.50
N VAL A 236 13.48 15.30 -4.89
CA VAL A 236 12.83 14.20 -5.62
C VAL A 236 11.82 14.73 -6.64
N VAL A 237 10.97 15.68 -6.24
CA VAL A 237 9.97 16.28 -7.12
C VAL A 237 10.65 17.07 -8.26
N ALA A 238 11.70 17.83 -7.97
CA ALA A 238 12.44 18.57 -8.99
C ALA A 238 13.12 17.65 -10.02
N GLN A 239 13.75 16.56 -9.56
CA GLN A 239 14.32 15.54 -10.45
C GLN A 239 13.23 14.88 -11.29
N ALA A 240 12.11 14.47 -10.68
CA ALA A 240 11.00 13.87 -11.41
C ALA A 240 10.48 14.82 -12.51
N ILE A 241 10.26 16.10 -12.21
CA ILE A 241 9.85 17.10 -13.21
C ILE A 241 10.84 17.17 -14.38
N LYS A 242 12.13 17.28 -14.07
CA LYS A 242 13.19 17.52 -15.05
C LYS A 242 13.45 16.30 -15.94
N GLU A 243 13.56 15.13 -15.33
CA GLU A 243 13.92 13.87 -16.00
C GLU A 243 12.75 13.32 -16.82
N SER A 244 11.51 13.47 -16.32
CA SER A 244 10.32 12.92 -16.98
C SER A 244 9.55 13.92 -17.84
N GLY A 245 9.92 15.19 -17.83
CA GLY A 245 9.09 16.26 -18.39
C GLY A 245 7.75 16.37 -17.68
N ALA A 246 7.75 16.27 -16.34
CA ALA A 246 6.55 16.16 -15.50
C ALA A 246 5.57 15.06 -15.99
N GLY A 247 6.10 13.85 -16.21
CA GLY A 247 5.35 12.66 -16.61
C GLY A 247 5.05 12.54 -18.10
N THR A 248 5.53 13.47 -18.93
CA THR A 248 5.19 13.48 -20.37
C THR A 248 6.18 12.75 -21.27
N SER A 249 7.38 12.44 -20.77
CA SER A 249 8.40 11.73 -21.53
C SER A 249 7.96 10.32 -21.91
N GLU A 250 8.57 9.76 -22.96
CA GLU A 250 8.28 8.39 -23.38
C GLU A 250 8.58 7.35 -22.28
N LEU A 251 9.68 7.50 -21.53
CA LEU A 251 10.02 6.57 -20.45
C LEU A 251 8.99 6.66 -19.31
N ALA A 252 8.56 7.87 -18.98
CA ALA A 252 7.48 8.05 -18.00
C ALA A 252 6.17 7.43 -18.49
N ARG A 253 5.85 7.57 -19.79
CA ARG A 253 4.57 7.14 -20.36
C ARG A 253 4.46 5.67 -20.70
N LYS A 254 5.56 5.04 -21.11
CA LYS A 254 5.54 3.65 -21.60
C LYS A 254 6.21 2.68 -20.65
N ALA A 255 7.03 3.19 -19.72
CA ALA A 255 7.79 2.39 -18.77
C ALA A 255 7.57 2.79 -17.31
N ASN A 256 6.71 3.79 -17.07
CA ASN A 256 6.50 4.39 -15.75
C ASN A 256 7.79 4.87 -15.07
N ALA A 257 8.84 5.16 -15.86
CA ALA A 257 10.17 5.49 -15.37
C ALA A 257 10.39 7.00 -15.36
N LEU A 258 10.35 7.60 -14.16
CA LEU A 258 10.43 9.05 -14.00
C LEU A 258 11.86 9.61 -13.99
N PHE A 259 12.89 8.79 -13.69
CA PHE A 259 14.24 9.28 -13.34
C PHE A 259 15.37 8.80 -14.26
N GLY A 260 15.06 8.23 -15.44
CA GLY A 260 16.08 7.85 -16.43
C GLY A 260 17.13 6.87 -15.91
N ILE A 261 16.77 5.93 -15.03
CA ILE A 261 17.72 4.96 -14.47
C ILE A 261 17.90 3.81 -15.46
N LYS A 262 19.14 3.56 -15.89
CA LYS A 262 19.52 2.39 -16.71
C LYS A 262 19.46 1.12 -15.85
N GLU A 263 19.27 -0.04 -16.50
CA GLU A 263 19.10 -1.35 -15.85
C GLU A 263 20.09 -1.56 -14.67
N ASN A 264 21.41 -1.50 -14.91
CA ASN A 264 22.43 -1.51 -13.85
C ASN A 264 22.25 -2.66 -12.82
N GLY A 265 21.99 -3.88 -13.28
CA GLY A 265 21.72 -5.05 -12.41
C GLY A 265 20.28 -5.13 -11.89
N TRP A 266 19.35 -4.44 -12.56
CA TRP A 266 17.93 -4.47 -12.28
C TRP A 266 17.27 -5.74 -12.80
N THR A 267 16.69 -6.49 -11.88
CA THR A 267 16.09 -7.80 -12.17
C THR A 267 14.58 -7.75 -12.45
N LYS A 268 13.95 -6.56 -12.38
CA LYS A 268 12.52 -6.39 -12.66
C LYS A 268 12.28 -5.93 -14.11
N LYS A 269 11.11 -5.34 -14.39
CA LYS A 269 10.71 -4.91 -15.74
C LYS A 269 11.72 -3.93 -16.34
N THR A 270 11.97 -4.05 -17.64
CA THR A 270 12.86 -3.15 -18.39
C THR A 270 12.17 -2.58 -19.62
N TYR A 271 12.65 -1.43 -20.10
CA TYR A 271 12.21 -0.82 -21.35
C TYR A 271 13.42 -0.50 -22.23
N VAL A 272 13.32 -0.74 -23.54
CA VAL A 272 14.44 -0.52 -24.48
C VAL A 272 14.18 0.73 -25.30
N LYS A 273 15.10 1.69 -25.22
CA LYS A 273 15.08 2.95 -25.98
C LYS A 273 16.50 3.49 -26.13
N ASN A 274 16.78 4.22 -27.21
CA ASN A 274 18.06 4.92 -27.35
C ASN A 274 18.29 5.94 -26.22
N ALA A 275 19.49 5.96 -25.64
CA ALA A 275 19.91 7.04 -24.74
C ALA A 275 20.50 8.19 -25.55
N THR A 276 20.15 9.42 -25.21
CA THR A 276 20.81 10.62 -25.76
C THR A 276 21.84 11.09 -24.74
N GLU A 277 23.10 11.12 -25.12
CA GLU A 277 24.23 11.51 -24.27
C GLU A 277 24.93 12.74 -24.85
N GLN A 278 25.50 13.58 -24.00
CA GLN A 278 26.24 14.78 -24.41
C GLN A 278 27.76 14.51 -24.34
N ARG A 279 28.47 14.87 -25.41
CA ARG A 279 29.94 14.84 -25.47
C ARG A 279 30.53 16.07 -24.77
N PRO A 280 31.83 16.05 -24.39
CA PRO A 280 32.50 17.21 -23.81
C PRO A 280 32.49 18.48 -24.68
N ASP A 281 32.36 18.34 -26.00
CA ASP A 281 32.24 19.45 -26.96
C ASP A 281 30.81 20.05 -27.05
N GLY A 282 29.86 19.52 -26.27
CA GLY A 282 28.47 19.94 -26.23
C GLY A 282 27.55 19.26 -27.25
N SER A 283 28.09 18.49 -28.20
CA SER A 283 27.31 17.73 -29.18
C SER A 283 26.61 16.52 -28.56
N TYR A 284 25.50 16.07 -29.15
CA TYR A 284 24.74 14.92 -28.68
C TYR A 284 24.99 13.68 -29.55
N TYR A 285 25.01 12.51 -28.94
CA TYR A 285 25.02 11.22 -29.65
C TYR A 285 23.98 10.27 -29.04
N GLN A 286 23.55 9.29 -29.82
CA GLN A 286 22.63 8.27 -29.33
C GLN A 286 23.36 6.95 -29.07
N ILE A 287 23.05 6.32 -27.94
CA ILE A 287 23.42 4.95 -27.63
C ILE A 287 22.21 4.08 -27.95
N PRO A 288 22.22 3.34 -29.08
CA PRO A 288 21.07 2.54 -29.50
C PRO A 288 20.79 1.41 -28.51
N HIS A 289 19.52 0.99 -28.43
CA HIS A 289 19.08 -0.16 -27.61
C HIS A 289 19.49 -0.09 -26.13
N THR A 290 19.57 1.10 -25.55
CA THR A 290 19.83 1.24 -24.11
C THR A 290 18.68 0.64 -23.31
N VAL A 291 19.01 -0.14 -22.29
CA VAL A 291 18.04 -0.80 -21.41
C VAL A 291 17.82 0.05 -20.16
N TRP A 292 16.58 0.45 -19.95
CA TRP A 292 16.12 1.28 -18.84
C TRP A 292 15.34 0.43 -17.85
N ARG A 293 15.37 0.81 -16.58
CA ARG A 293 14.44 0.27 -15.58
C ARG A 293 13.01 0.68 -15.97
N ALA A 294 12.07 -0.23 -15.79
CA ALA A 294 10.64 0.00 -15.98
C ALA A 294 9.86 -0.50 -14.77
N TYR A 295 8.68 0.06 -14.57
CA TYR A 295 7.93 -0.07 -13.33
C TYR A 295 6.46 -0.34 -13.61
N ASN A 296 5.75 -0.87 -12.61
CA ASN A 296 4.30 -1.07 -12.71
C ASN A 296 3.54 0.26 -12.59
N ASN A 297 4.12 1.24 -11.89
CA ASN A 297 3.56 2.58 -11.70
C ASN A 297 4.68 3.59 -11.34
N TRP A 298 4.36 4.88 -11.28
CA TRP A 298 5.29 5.96 -10.95
C TRP A 298 5.77 5.91 -9.49
N GLU A 299 4.96 5.41 -8.56
CA GLU A 299 5.37 5.23 -7.16
C GLU A 299 6.57 4.29 -7.04
N GLU A 300 6.54 3.13 -7.72
CA GLU A 300 7.68 2.21 -7.78
C GLU A 300 8.94 2.90 -8.35
N SER A 301 8.79 3.78 -9.35
CA SER A 301 9.91 4.55 -9.89
C SER A 301 10.47 5.56 -8.90
N ILE A 302 9.64 6.19 -8.06
CA ILE A 302 10.06 7.15 -7.03
C ILE A 302 10.82 6.45 -5.93
N LEU A 303 10.30 5.31 -5.45
CA LEU A 303 10.94 4.54 -4.39
C LEU A 303 12.26 3.92 -4.87
N ASP A 304 12.32 3.37 -6.09
CA ASP A 304 13.56 2.86 -6.68
C ASP A 304 14.61 3.95 -6.87
N HIS A 305 14.20 5.17 -7.28
CA HIS A 305 15.12 6.29 -7.39
C HIS A 305 15.77 6.64 -6.04
N ASN A 306 14.98 6.72 -4.97
CA ASN A 306 15.50 7.05 -3.65
C ASN A 306 16.40 5.93 -3.11
N ASP A 307 16.06 4.67 -3.38
CA ASP A 307 16.92 3.52 -3.04
C ASP A 307 18.22 3.52 -3.86
N TYR A 308 18.15 3.82 -5.16
CA TYR A 308 19.31 3.96 -6.03
C TYR A 308 20.28 5.03 -5.50
N ILE A 309 19.77 6.20 -5.10
CA ILE A 309 20.60 7.24 -4.48
C ILE A 309 21.20 6.73 -3.16
N ALA A 310 20.42 6.06 -2.33
CA ALA A 310 20.84 5.62 -1.01
C ALA A 310 21.85 4.46 -1.03
N THR A 311 21.87 3.64 -2.09
CA THR A 311 22.63 2.39 -2.14
C THR A 311 23.74 2.37 -3.19
N ARG A 312 23.74 3.29 -4.16
CA ARG A 312 24.74 3.29 -5.23
C ARG A 312 26.13 3.57 -4.67
N LYS A 313 27.09 2.75 -5.09
CA LYS A 313 28.48 2.81 -4.65
C LYS A 313 29.43 3.12 -5.80
N ILE A 314 30.50 3.89 -5.54
CA ILE A 314 31.63 4.06 -6.49
C ILE A 314 32.56 2.84 -6.41
N ASN A 315 32.73 2.27 -5.21
CA ASN A 315 33.52 1.08 -4.87
C ASN A 315 32.76 0.27 -3.81
N ASP A 316 33.12 -0.98 -3.51
CA ASP A 316 32.39 -1.84 -2.54
C ASP A 316 32.15 -1.24 -1.13
N LYS A 317 32.80 -0.11 -0.81
CA LYS A 317 32.74 0.57 0.49
C LYS A 317 32.01 1.91 0.52
N GLU A 318 32.08 2.74 -0.52
CA GLU A 318 31.66 4.15 -0.45
C GLU A 318 30.40 4.45 -1.28
N LEU A 319 29.42 5.10 -0.64
CA LEU A 319 28.19 5.56 -1.29
C LEU A 319 28.47 6.76 -2.19
N LEU A 320 28.14 6.62 -3.47
CA LEU A 320 28.29 7.65 -4.50
C LEU A 320 27.56 8.94 -4.11
N TYR A 321 26.34 8.82 -3.58
CA TYR A 321 25.50 9.96 -3.23
C TYR A 321 25.38 10.16 -1.71
N GLY A 322 26.35 9.71 -0.92
CA GLY A 322 26.27 9.75 0.55
C GLY A 322 25.96 11.13 1.14
N LYS A 323 26.44 12.21 0.51
CA LYS A 323 26.16 13.61 0.93
C LYS A 323 24.71 14.06 0.69
N VAL A 324 23.96 13.35 -0.16
CA VAL A 324 22.54 13.64 -0.44
C VAL A 324 21.65 13.06 0.66
N ILE A 325 22.10 11.96 1.28
CA ILE A 325 21.30 11.20 2.23
C ILE A 325 21.07 12.01 3.51
N GLY A 326 19.80 12.27 3.83
CA GLY A 326 19.42 13.01 5.04
C GLY A 326 19.69 14.52 4.99
N GLU A 327 20.19 15.06 3.87
CA GLU A 327 20.45 16.49 3.72
C GLU A 327 19.14 17.27 3.75
N MET A 328 19.06 18.29 4.61
CA MET A 328 17.86 19.10 4.83
C MET A 328 17.87 20.41 4.05
N ASP A 329 19.02 20.80 3.51
CA ASP A 329 19.16 21.94 2.62
C ASP A 329 19.13 21.47 1.16
N TYR A 330 18.01 21.75 0.47
CA TYR A 330 17.83 21.35 -0.92
C TYR A 330 18.93 21.90 -1.84
N LYS A 331 19.54 23.06 -1.53
CA LYS A 331 20.64 23.61 -2.35
C LYS A 331 21.87 22.74 -2.24
N LYS A 332 22.22 22.31 -1.03
CA LYS A 332 23.34 21.38 -0.78
C LYS A 332 23.08 20.02 -1.40
N ALA A 333 21.86 19.50 -1.29
CA ALA A 333 21.48 18.23 -1.91
C ALA A 333 21.62 18.28 -3.45
N CYS A 334 21.11 19.35 -4.08
CA CYS A 334 21.22 19.53 -5.54
C CYS A 334 22.67 19.66 -6.02
N PHE A 335 23.53 20.39 -5.31
CA PHE A 335 24.95 20.46 -5.66
C PHE A 335 25.68 19.15 -5.39
N SER A 336 25.34 18.43 -4.32
CA SER A 336 25.90 17.10 -4.04
C SER A 336 25.56 16.08 -5.11
N LEU A 337 24.36 16.12 -5.68
CA LEU A 337 23.99 15.31 -6.85
C LEU A 337 24.84 15.64 -8.09
N GLN A 338 25.12 16.92 -8.32
CA GLN A 338 25.97 17.37 -9.42
C GLN A 338 27.43 16.94 -9.21
N GLU A 339 27.98 17.14 -8.01
CA GLU A 339 29.34 16.70 -7.65
C GLU A 339 29.52 15.19 -7.80
N ALA A 340 28.50 14.42 -7.43
CA ALA A 340 28.48 12.97 -7.60
C ALA A 340 28.25 12.52 -9.06
N GLY A 341 28.09 13.45 -10.00
CA GLY A 341 27.95 13.11 -11.42
C GLY A 341 26.63 12.43 -11.77
N TYR A 342 25.52 12.75 -11.06
CA TYR A 342 24.20 12.21 -11.37
C TYR A 342 23.78 12.50 -12.83
N ALA A 343 24.13 13.68 -13.34
CA ALA A 343 23.90 14.09 -14.73
C ALA A 343 25.16 14.69 -15.34
N THR A 344 25.32 14.54 -16.66
CA THR A 344 26.42 15.13 -17.44
C THR A 344 26.30 16.65 -17.60
N SER A 345 25.15 17.23 -17.29
CA SER A 345 24.90 18.68 -17.37
C SER A 345 25.68 19.47 -16.32
N LEU A 346 26.47 20.45 -16.77
CA LEU A 346 27.25 21.35 -15.89
C LEU A 346 26.40 22.25 -14.98
N THR A 347 25.11 22.41 -15.30
CA THR A 347 24.17 23.27 -14.58
C THR A 347 23.06 22.46 -13.90
N TYR A 348 23.24 21.14 -13.75
CA TYR A 348 22.21 20.26 -13.21
C TYR A 348 21.68 20.72 -11.85
N GLY A 349 22.57 20.89 -10.87
CA GLY A 349 22.22 21.30 -9.51
C GLY A 349 21.51 22.67 -9.50
N LYS A 350 22.01 23.63 -10.28
CA LYS A 350 21.38 24.95 -10.40
C LYS A 350 19.97 24.85 -11.00
N SER A 351 19.78 24.02 -12.02
CA SER A 351 18.47 23.85 -12.64
C SER A 351 17.44 23.16 -11.74
N LEU A 352 17.87 22.28 -10.83
CA LEU A 352 17.00 21.70 -9.81
C LEU A 352 16.60 22.77 -8.78
N ILE A 353 17.55 23.58 -8.30
CA ILE A 353 17.28 24.70 -7.39
C ILE A 353 16.26 25.66 -8.01
N ASP A 354 16.46 26.05 -9.27
CA ASP A 354 15.55 26.95 -9.98
C ASP A 354 14.14 26.34 -10.10
N CYS A 355 14.05 25.02 -10.32
CA CYS A 355 12.77 24.31 -10.33
C CYS A 355 12.10 24.30 -8.94
N ILE A 356 12.86 24.05 -7.88
CA ILE A 356 12.37 24.06 -6.49
C ILE A 356 11.83 25.43 -6.10
N GLU A 357 12.57 26.49 -6.42
CA GLU A 357 12.19 27.87 -6.11
C GLU A 357 10.98 28.31 -6.95
N LYS A 358 10.98 28.02 -8.26
CA LYS A 358 9.89 28.39 -9.17
C LYS A 358 8.56 27.73 -8.82
N GLU A 359 8.57 26.44 -8.50
CA GLU A 359 7.36 25.65 -8.24
C GLU A 359 7.03 25.57 -6.73
N ASN A 360 7.78 26.30 -5.88
CA ASN A 360 7.66 26.30 -4.42
C ASN A 360 7.65 24.87 -3.83
N LEU A 361 8.59 24.02 -4.27
CA LEU A 361 8.63 22.59 -3.89
C LEU A 361 9.10 22.38 -2.45
N SER A 362 9.79 23.35 -1.85
CA SER A 362 10.23 23.28 -0.45
C SER A 362 9.09 23.11 0.55
N ARG A 363 7.84 23.41 0.15
CA ARG A 363 6.63 23.10 0.96
C ARG A 363 6.47 21.62 1.28
N PHE A 364 7.06 20.72 0.49
CA PHE A 364 7.05 19.30 0.75
C PHE A 364 8.09 18.89 1.81
N ASP A 365 9.15 19.67 2.02
CA ASP A 365 10.22 19.37 2.98
C ASP A 365 9.80 19.65 4.42
N ILE A 366 8.80 20.51 4.59
CA ILE A 366 8.20 20.81 5.88
C ILE A 366 7.42 19.57 6.31
N PRO A 367 7.59 19.05 7.53
CA PRO A 367 6.69 18.04 8.08
C PRO A 367 5.24 18.52 7.95
N LEU A 368 4.30 17.64 7.62
CA LEU A 368 2.89 18.01 7.70
C LEU A 368 2.67 18.56 9.11
N LYS A 369 2.26 19.83 9.22
CA LYS A 369 1.69 20.31 10.48
C LYS A 369 0.52 19.36 10.71
N GLU A 370 0.56 18.61 11.81
CA GLU A 370 -0.64 18.04 12.39
C GLU A 370 -1.64 19.19 12.39
N SER A 371 -2.70 19.08 11.58
CA SER A 371 -3.81 20.01 11.65
C SER A 371 -4.20 20.07 13.13
N GLY A 372 -4.12 21.27 13.71
CA GLY A 372 -4.33 21.48 15.13
C GLY A 372 -5.74 21.10 15.56
N GLU A 373 -5.96 19.82 15.80
CA GLU A 373 -6.76 19.39 16.92
C GLU A 373 -5.86 19.49 18.14
N GLU A 374 -6.32 20.18 19.19
CA GLU A 374 -5.64 20.26 20.48
C GLU A 374 -5.00 18.91 20.82
N LYS A 375 -3.70 18.90 21.12
CA LYS A 375 -3.05 17.75 21.76
C LYS A 375 -3.68 17.56 23.14
N LYS A 376 -4.84 16.90 23.17
CA LYS A 376 -5.50 16.44 24.38
C LYS A 376 -4.54 15.48 25.05
N LEU A 377 -4.04 15.88 26.22
CA LEU A 377 -3.32 14.99 27.10
C LEU A 377 -4.36 14.05 27.73
N TYR A 378 -4.32 12.78 27.34
CA TYR A 378 -5.23 11.79 27.88
C TYR A 378 -4.62 11.21 29.16
N ARG A 379 -5.43 11.13 30.21
CA ARG A 379 -5.03 10.56 31.49
C ARG A 379 -5.73 9.23 31.68
N VAL A 380 -4.95 8.19 31.93
CA VAL A 380 -5.47 6.87 32.28
C VAL A 380 -5.51 6.78 33.79
N GLN A 381 -6.71 6.90 34.36
CA GLN A 381 -6.93 6.79 35.79
C GLN A 381 -6.99 5.31 36.17
N VAL A 382 -6.05 4.85 37.00
CA VAL A 382 -5.93 3.43 37.36
C VAL A 382 -7.21 2.90 38.03
N GLY A 383 -7.87 3.71 38.86
CA GLY A 383 -9.13 3.34 39.52
C GLY A 383 -10.33 3.14 38.58
N ALA A 384 -10.22 3.50 37.30
CA ALA A 384 -11.24 3.19 36.29
C ALA A 384 -11.10 1.75 35.72
N PHE A 385 -10.03 1.04 36.08
CA PHE A 385 -9.77 -0.34 35.68
C PHE A 385 -9.84 -1.25 36.90
N SER A 386 -10.46 -2.42 36.74
CA SER A 386 -10.51 -3.44 37.80
C SER A 386 -9.14 -4.07 38.09
N ILE A 387 -8.17 -3.90 37.19
CA ILE A 387 -6.80 -4.44 37.30
C ILE A 387 -5.81 -3.36 36.87
N GLN A 388 -4.83 -3.06 37.73
CA GLN A 388 -3.85 -2.00 37.53
C GLN A 388 -2.96 -2.22 36.29
N GLU A 389 -2.52 -3.46 36.02
CA GLU A 389 -1.73 -3.72 34.81
C GLU A 389 -2.50 -3.41 33.52
N ASN A 390 -3.83 -3.51 33.52
CA ASN A 390 -4.63 -3.18 32.34
C ASN A 390 -4.64 -1.68 32.05
N ALA A 391 -4.68 -0.84 33.08
CA ALA A 391 -4.54 0.61 32.93
C ALA A 391 -3.16 0.98 32.37
N ILE A 392 -2.09 0.35 32.88
CA ILE A 392 -0.71 0.57 32.41
C ILE A 392 -0.55 0.11 30.96
N ARG A 393 -1.07 -1.09 30.62
CA ARG A 393 -1.02 -1.64 29.27
C ARG A 393 -1.81 -0.79 28.29
N PHE A 394 -2.96 -0.27 28.70
CA PHE A 394 -3.78 0.63 27.89
C PHE A 394 -3.03 1.94 27.61
N ALA A 395 -2.46 2.59 28.63
CA ALA A 395 -1.65 3.80 28.45
C ALA A 395 -0.43 3.58 27.53
N ASN A 396 0.28 2.46 27.69
CA ASN A 396 1.42 2.13 26.82
C ASN A 396 0.99 1.86 25.37
N THR A 397 -0.14 1.18 25.17
CA THR A 397 -0.71 0.93 23.84
C THR A 397 -1.10 2.24 23.15
N MET A 398 -1.68 3.18 23.90
CA MET A 398 -2.08 4.48 23.38
C MET A 398 -0.86 5.33 23.01
N ASN A 399 0.19 5.34 23.84
CA ASN A 399 1.47 5.99 23.51
C ASN A 399 2.13 5.39 22.26
N GLN A 400 2.11 4.06 22.09
CA GLN A 400 2.63 3.39 20.89
C GLN A 400 1.86 3.72 19.60
N LYS A 401 0.57 4.08 19.73
CA LYS A 401 -0.28 4.56 18.64
C LYS A 401 -0.21 6.07 18.43
N GLY A 402 0.76 6.75 19.05
CA GLY A 402 0.96 8.19 18.94
C GLY A 402 0.02 9.04 19.81
N ILE A 403 -0.81 8.43 20.66
CA ILE A 403 -1.72 9.12 21.57
C ILE A 403 -1.02 9.30 22.92
N LYS A 404 -0.51 10.53 23.15
CA LYS A 404 0.23 10.84 24.37
C LYS A 404 -0.66 10.68 25.62
N THR A 405 -0.35 9.67 26.43
CA THR A 405 -1.13 9.25 27.60
C THR A 405 -0.27 9.20 28.85
N GLU A 406 -0.77 9.75 29.95
CA GLU A 406 -0.13 9.72 31.28
C GLU A 406 -0.94 8.85 32.25
N ILE A 407 -0.25 8.05 33.07
CA ILE A 407 -0.90 7.16 34.06
C ILE A 407 -1.04 7.92 35.38
N LEU A 408 -2.27 8.04 35.87
CA LEU A 408 -2.57 8.59 37.19
C LEU A 408 -2.89 7.47 38.17
N TYR A 409 -1.99 7.30 39.14
CA TYR A 409 -2.22 6.52 40.35
C TYR A 409 -2.92 7.44 41.34
N LEU A 410 -4.19 7.16 41.65
CA LEU A 410 -4.95 7.85 42.71
C LEU A 410 -4.97 7.01 43.97
#